data_AF-A0A1N7QBL9-F1
#
_entry.id   AF-A0A1N7QBL9-F1
#
_cell.length_a   1.000
_cell.length_b   1.000
_cell.length_c   1.000
_cell.angle_alpha   90.00
_cell.angle_beta   90.00
_cell.angle_gamma   90.00
#
_symmetry.space_group_name_H-M   'P 1'
#
loop_
_entity.id
_entity.type
_entity.pdbx_description
1 polymer ?
#
loop_
_entity_poly.entity_id
_entity_poly.type
_entity_poly.pdbx_seq_one_letter_code
_entity_poly.pdbx_strand_id
1 'polypeptide(L)'
;MGSYNSTLILFKEKQDPKTFLSDFHKKLKEINILIEKNYYQRVIFNDKRNEEEHEPIELDRSMTDEDIIDLVCSWGGFGLLSYRHDDIEFTLSINYVSWDDEFIEGIEVFYNASHQNYINKNEIKNDIIIKLANCIDYKLVVGSIGDSEDDFRTDLDLEYNLKYIKNKKFDIDLRD
;
A
#
# COMPACT_ATOMS: atom_id res chain seq x y z
N MET A 1 17.62 11.75 -4.57
CA MET A 1 16.69 11.77 -3.43
C MET A 1 15.30 11.67 -4.03
N GLY A 2 14.76 10.46 -4.08
CA GLY A 2 13.48 10.20 -4.76
C GLY A 2 12.34 10.73 -3.89
N SER A 3 11.50 11.58 -4.47
CA SER A 3 10.23 11.99 -3.88
C SER A 3 9.43 10.72 -3.59
N TYR A 4 9.12 10.46 -2.33
CA TYR A 4 8.30 9.31 -1.98
C TYR A 4 6.85 9.69 -2.23
N ASN A 5 6.39 9.45 -3.46
CA ASN A 5 4.96 9.48 -3.83
C ASN A 5 4.25 8.29 -3.18
N SER A 6 4.10 8.32 -1.85
CA SER A 6 3.26 7.40 -1.11
C SER A 6 1.86 7.98 -0.96
N THR A 7 0.85 7.18 -1.26
CA THR A 7 -0.55 7.52 -0.98
C THR A 7 -1.04 6.62 0.15
N LEU A 8 -1.54 7.22 1.22
CA LEU A 8 -2.22 6.52 2.30
C LEU A 8 -3.71 6.36 1.95
N ILE A 9 -4.20 5.12 2.00
CA ILE A 9 -5.63 4.78 2.00
C ILE A 9 -5.94 4.24 3.39
N LEU A 10 -6.69 5.01 4.18
CA LEU A 10 -7.12 4.61 5.52
C LEU A 10 -8.47 3.90 5.42
N PHE A 11 -8.58 2.72 6.02
CA PHE A 11 -9.83 1.95 6.01
C PHE A 11 -10.94 2.66 6.78
N LYS A 12 -12.19 2.40 6.38
CA LYS A 12 -13.36 2.96 7.05
C LYS A 12 -13.58 2.33 8.42
N GLU A 13 -13.38 1.02 8.50
CA GLU A 13 -13.59 0.17 9.67
C GLU A 13 -12.53 -0.94 9.67
N LYS A 14 -12.31 -1.55 10.83
CA LYS A 14 -11.43 -2.70 11.01
C LYS A 14 -11.71 -3.80 9.99
N GLN A 15 -10.65 -4.34 9.43
CA GLN A 15 -10.71 -5.42 8.45
C GLN A 15 -10.18 -6.73 9.04
N ASP A 16 -10.88 -7.84 8.77
CA ASP A 16 -10.28 -9.18 8.93
C ASP A 16 -9.22 -9.36 7.82
N PRO A 17 -7.92 -9.58 8.15
CA PRO A 17 -6.84 -9.54 7.16
C PRO A 17 -7.06 -10.51 6.01
N LYS A 18 -7.45 -11.75 6.31
CA LYS A 18 -7.59 -12.79 5.31
C LYS A 18 -8.76 -12.51 4.38
N THR A 19 -9.91 -12.18 4.95
CA THR A 19 -11.12 -11.85 4.18
C THR A 19 -10.87 -10.63 3.29
N PHE A 20 -10.31 -9.57 3.86
CA PHE A 20 -9.98 -8.35 3.13
C PHE A 20 -8.97 -8.63 2.01
N LEU A 21 -7.84 -9.27 2.29
CA LEU A 21 -6.81 -9.51 1.28
C LEU A 21 -7.35 -10.39 0.15
N SER A 22 -8.09 -11.45 0.46
CA SER A 22 -8.69 -12.31 -0.57
C SER A 22 -9.66 -11.56 -1.47
N ASP A 23 -10.51 -10.68 -0.92
CA ASP A 23 -11.48 -9.93 -1.73
C ASP A 23 -10.84 -8.73 -2.46
N PHE A 24 -9.91 -8.04 -1.80
CA PHE A 24 -9.13 -6.96 -2.39
C PHE A 24 -8.37 -7.46 -3.62
N HIS A 25 -7.64 -8.57 -3.52
CA HIS A 25 -6.90 -9.13 -4.65
C HIS A 25 -7.79 -9.60 -5.80
N LYS A 26 -9.03 -10.05 -5.54
CA LYS A 26 -10.00 -10.31 -6.63
C LYS A 26 -10.35 -9.02 -7.37
N LYS A 27 -10.68 -7.96 -6.65
CA LYS A 27 -10.99 -6.64 -7.23
C LYS A 27 -9.80 -6.04 -7.98
N LEU A 28 -8.58 -6.20 -7.46
CA LEU A 28 -7.35 -5.76 -8.14
C LEU A 28 -7.18 -6.40 -9.52
N LYS A 29 -7.48 -7.69 -9.65
CA LYS A 29 -7.41 -8.39 -10.94
C LYS A 29 -8.40 -7.83 -11.95
N GLU A 30 -9.58 -7.40 -11.51
CA GLU A 30 -10.60 -6.80 -12.37
C GLU A 30 -10.13 -5.47 -13.00
N ILE A 31 -9.20 -4.79 -12.34
CA ILE A 31 -8.55 -3.55 -12.83
C ILE A 31 -7.13 -3.80 -13.35
N ASN A 32 -6.78 -5.06 -13.66
CA ASN A 32 -5.49 -5.46 -14.21
C ASN A 32 -4.27 -5.14 -13.32
N ILE A 33 -4.47 -5.09 -12.01
CA ILE A 33 -3.39 -5.03 -11.02
C ILE A 33 -3.14 -6.45 -10.49
N LEU A 34 -1.96 -6.98 -10.73
CA LEU A 34 -1.59 -8.36 -10.42
C LEU A 34 -0.37 -8.40 -9.49
N ILE A 35 -0.31 -9.38 -8.59
CA ILE A 35 0.90 -9.62 -7.78
C ILE A 35 2.07 -9.90 -8.73
N GLU A 36 3.18 -9.19 -8.54
CA GLU A 36 4.41 -9.42 -9.30
C GLU A 36 5.13 -10.66 -8.73
N LYS A 37 5.32 -11.69 -9.56
CA LYS A 37 5.97 -12.95 -9.16
C LYS A 37 7.21 -13.20 -10.01
N ASN A 38 8.37 -13.05 -9.42
CA ASN A 38 9.67 -13.40 -10.01
C ASN A 38 10.74 -13.48 -8.92
N TYR A 39 11.90 -14.06 -9.24
CA TYR A 39 13.04 -14.24 -8.32
C TYR A 39 13.59 -12.94 -7.70
N TYR A 40 13.17 -11.76 -8.17
CA TYR A 40 13.57 -10.46 -7.62
C TYR A 40 12.49 -9.85 -6.73
N GLN A 41 11.27 -10.40 -6.71
CA GLN A 41 10.20 -9.93 -5.84
C GLN A 41 10.22 -10.65 -4.52
N ARG A 42 9.89 -9.90 -3.47
CA ARG A 42 9.92 -10.38 -2.10
C ARG A 42 8.75 -9.81 -1.33
N VAL A 43 8.24 -10.60 -0.39
CA VAL A 43 7.45 -10.05 0.73
C VAL A 43 8.44 -9.57 1.76
N ILE A 44 8.33 -8.29 2.13
CA ILE A 44 9.11 -7.70 3.22
C ILE A 44 8.18 -7.48 4.39
N PHE A 45 8.54 -8.06 5.53
CA PHE A 45 7.83 -7.87 6.79
C PHE A 45 8.47 -6.72 7.55
N ASN A 46 7.73 -5.65 7.82
CA ASN A 46 8.24 -4.45 8.50
C ASN A 46 7.56 -4.23 9.86
N ASP A 47 7.42 -5.24 10.71
CA ASP A 47 6.82 -5.04 12.03
C ASP A 47 7.89 -4.71 13.08
N LYS A 48 8.08 -3.42 13.32
CA LYS A 48 9.02 -2.93 14.35
C LYS A 48 8.50 -3.08 15.78
N ARG A 49 7.23 -3.47 15.97
CA ARG A 49 6.59 -3.47 17.30
C ARG A 49 6.99 -4.68 18.15
N ASN A 50 7.33 -5.80 17.50
CA ASN A 50 7.68 -7.04 18.19
C ASN A 50 9.19 -7.30 18.29
N GLU A 51 10.04 -6.35 17.89
CA GLU A 51 11.51 -6.50 17.82
C GLU A 51 12.02 -7.69 16.97
N GLU A 52 11.13 -8.43 16.31
CA GLU A 52 11.44 -9.56 15.45
C GLU A 52 11.58 -9.11 13.99
N GLU A 53 12.82 -9.02 13.52
CA GLU A 53 13.11 -8.85 12.10
C GLU A 53 13.01 -10.20 11.38
N HIS A 54 12.07 -10.31 10.45
CA HIS A 54 11.94 -11.47 9.58
C HIS A 54 12.70 -11.26 8.27
N GLU A 55 13.41 -12.30 7.83
CA GLU A 55 14.04 -12.32 6.52
C GLU A 55 12.96 -12.19 5.41
N PRO A 56 13.20 -11.37 4.37
CA PRO A 56 12.32 -11.28 3.23
C PRO A 56 12.13 -12.64 2.55
N ILE A 57 10.90 -12.93 2.12
CA ILE A 57 10.57 -14.18 1.44
C ILE A 57 10.41 -13.93 -0.06
N GLU A 58 11.19 -14.66 -0.88
CA GLU A 58 11.13 -14.54 -2.34
C GLU A 58 9.84 -15.11 -2.93
N LEU A 59 9.27 -14.39 -3.89
CA LEU A 59 8.03 -14.77 -4.57
C LEU A 59 8.34 -15.53 -5.85
N ASP A 60 8.34 -16.86 -5.76
CA ASP A 60 8.51 -17.70 -6.95
C ASP A 60 7.29 -17.69 -7.87
N ARG A 61 7.52 -17.90 -9.17
CA ARG A 61 6.46 -17.97 -10.18
C ARG A 61 5.48 -19.13 -9.95
N SER A 62 5.88 -20.17 -9.21
CA SER A 62 5.01 -21.29 -8.88
C SER A 62 4.04 -20.99 -7.73
N MET A 63 4.25 -19.92 -6.96
CA MET A 63 3.36 -19.56 -5.85
C MET A 63 2.01 -19.11 -6.38
N THR A 64 0.94 -19.63 -5.80
CA THR A 64 -0.41 -19.14 -6.07
C THR A 64 -0.65 -17.80 -5.38
N ASP A 65 -1.67 -17.04 -5.81
CA ASP A 65 -2.01 -15.81 -5.09
C ASP A 65 -2.47 -16.13 -3.66
N GLU A 66 -3.10 -17.28 -3.47
CA GLU A 66 -3.56 -17.72 -2.15
C GLU A 66 -2.37 -17.98 -1.21
N ASP A 67 -1.30 -18.63 -1.69
CA ASP A 67 -0.08 -18.85 -0.91
C ASP A 67 0.55 -17.52 -0.46
N ILE A 68 0.55 -16.52 -1.34
CA ILE A 68 1.10 -15.18 -1.05
C ILE A 68 0.20 -14.44 -0.07
N ILE A 69 -1.13 -14.54 -0.23
CA ILE A 69 -2.09 -13.96 0.72
C ILE A 69 -1.93 -14.60 2.10
N ASP A 70 -1.85 -15.93 2.18
CA ASP A 70 -1.61 -16.66 3.43
C ASP A 70 -0.31 -16.21 4.09
N LEU A 71 0.74 -16.01 3.29
CA LEU A 71 2.02 -15.51 3.78
C LEU A 71 1.90 -14.11 4.38
N VAL A 72 1.21 -13.17 3.70
CA VAL A 72 0.99 -11.82 4.23
C VAL A 72 0.09 -11.85 5.47
N CYS A 73 -0.93 -12.71 5.51
CA CYS A 73 -1.83 -12.89 6.65
C CYS A 73 -1.16 -13.54 7.85
N SER A 74 -0.12 -14.35 7.63
CA SER A 74 0.60 -15.04 8.71
C SER A 74 1.31 -14.08 9.65
N TRP A 75 1.41 -12.80 9.28
CA TRP A 75 2.09 -11.77 10.03
C TRP A 75 1.12 -10.68 10.53
N GLY A 76 1.26 -10.29 11.80
CA GLY A 76 0.34 -9.38 12.51
C GLY A 76 0.42 -7.90 12.09
N GLY A 77 1.37 -7.51 11.24
CA GLY A 77 1.43 -6.15 10.67
C GLY A 77 2.45 -6.03 9.56
N PHE A 78 2.39 -4.95 8.77
CA PHE A 78 3.45 -4.54 7.84
C PHE A 78 3.94 -5.60 6.86
N GLY A 79 3.18 -5.82 5.79
CA GLY A 79 3.66 -6.54 4.60
C GLY A 79 3.84 -5.59 3.42
N LEU A 80 5.03 -5.50 2.84
CA LEU A 80 5.21 -4.85 1.53
C LEU A 80 5.11 -5.91 0.43
N LEU A 81 4.16 -5.71 -0.49
CA LEU A 81 3.99 -6.55 -1.67
C LEU A 81 4.09 -5.72 -2.95
N SER A 82 4.79 -6.27 -3.94
CA SER A 82 4.92 -5.69 -5.28
C SER A 82 3.83 -6.18 -6.22
N TYR A 83 3.42 -5.27 -7.09
CA TYR A 83 2.39 -5.45 -8.09
C TYR A 83 2.87 -4.95 -9.45
N ARG A 84 2.26 -5.50 -10.49
CA ARG A 84 2.33 -5.01 -11.86
C ARG A 84 0.97 -4.57 -12.36
N HIS A 85 1.02 -3.64 -13.30
CA HIS A 85 -0.11 -3.18 -14.09
C HIS A 85 0.44 -2.79 -15.46
N ASP A 86 -0.27 -3.10 -16.55
CA ASP A 86 0.27 -2.96 -17.91
C ASP A 86 0.67 -1.52 -18.27
N ASP A 87 -0.02 -0.53 -17.69
CA ASP A 87 0.30 0.89 -17.88
C ASP A 87 1.45 1.40 -16.99
N ILE A 88 2.05 0.55 -16.15
CA ILE A 88 3.14 0.91 -15.23
C ILE A 88 4.37 0.05 -15.49
N GLU A 89 5.43 0.67 -16.02
CA GLU A 89 6.69 -0.04 -16.32
C GLU A 89 7.59 -0.24 -15.07
N PHE A 90 7.40 0.52 -13.98
CA PHE A 90 8.11 0.28 -12.71
C PHE A 90 7.18 -0.17 -11.58
N THR A 91 7.78 -0.61 -10.48
CA THR A 91 7.08 -1.25 -9.37
C THR A 91 5.97 -0.38 -8.77
N LEU A 92 4.75 -0.91 -8.78
CA LEU A 92 3.67 -0.53 -7.88
C LEU A 92 3.83 -1.39 -6.63
N SER A 93 3.86 -0.81 -5.44
CA SER A 93 3.96 -1.58 -4.20
C SER A 93 2.90 -1.14 -3.22
N ILE A 94 2.34 -2.09 -2.48
CA ILE A 94 1.37 -1.83 -1.41
C ILE A 94 2.00 -2.30 -0.11
N ASN A 95 2.13 -1.38 0.85
CA ASN A 95 2.50 -1.66 2.23
C ASN A 95 1.23 -1.75 3.07
N TYR A 96 0.94 -2.91 3.63
CA TYR A 96 -0.18 -3.14 4.55
C TYR A 96 0.22 -2.68 5.95
N VAL A 97 -0.21 -1.49 6.35
CA VAL A 97 0.36 -0.76 7.50
C VAL A 97 0.06 -1.46 8.82
N SER A 98 -1.21 -1.68 9.16
CA SER A 98 -1.60 -2.39 10.37
C SER A 98 -2.96 -3.03 10.18
N TRP A 99 -3.19 -4.13 10.90
CA TRP A 99 -4.48 -4.80 11.06
C TRP A 99 -5.10 -4.57 12.46
N ASP A 100 -4.51 -3.65 13.22
CA ASP A 100 -4.84 -3.35 14.61
C ASP A 100 -5.34 -1.90 14.76
N ASP A 101 -6.37 -1.72 15.57
CA ASP A 101 -7.25 -0.54 15.67
C ASP A 101 -6.57 0.64 16.39
N GLU A 102 -5.55 0.35 17.21
CA GLU A 102 -4.76 1.37 17.91
C GLU A 102 -3.76 2.07 16.97
N PHE A 103 -3.55 1.52 15.77
CA PHE A 103 -2.60 2.01 14.76
C PHE A 103 -3.31 2.40 13.46
N ILE A 104 -2.58 3.02 12.52
CA ILE A 104 -3.10 3.32 11.17
C ILE A 104 -3.54 2.02 10.47
N GLU A 105 -4.86 1.78 10.42
CA GLU A 105 -5.47 0.73 9.61
C GLU A 105 -5.59 1.18 8.16
N GLY A 106 -4.70 0.69 7.31
CA GLY A 106 -4.71 1.08 5.92
C GLY A 106 -3.57 0.51 5.11
N ILE A 107 -3.49 1.02 3.89
CA ILE A 107 -2.41 0.69 2.97
C ILE A 107 -1.69 1.95 2.53
N GLU A 108 -0.38 1.84 2.36
CA GLU A 108 0.39 2.83 1.61
C GLU A 108 0.70 2.28 0.23
N VAL A 109 0.31 3.02 -0.79
CA VAL A 109 0.60 2.70 -2.18
C VAL A 109 1.80 3.52 -2.64
N PHE A 110 2.84 2.82 -3.08
CA PHE A 110 4.06 3.38 -3.65
C PHE A 110 4.03 3.23 -5.16
N TYR A 111 4.32 4.30 -5.87
CA TYR A 111 4.32 4.33 -7.32
C TYR A 111 5.65 4.88 -7.86
N ASN A 112 6.37 4.07 -8.62
CA ASN A 112 7.52 4.52 -9.40
C ASN A 112 7.10 4.83 -10.84
N ALA A 113 7.34 6.05 -11.29
CA ALA A 113 6.97 6.50 -12.63
C ALA A 113 7.95 5.99 -13.69
N SER A 114 7.41 5.56 -14.83
CA SER A 114 8.17 5.03 -15.96
C SER A 114 8.82 6.09 -16.85
N HIS A 115 9.89 5.73 -17.57
CA HIS A 115 10.53 6.64 -18.55
C HIS A 115 9.56 6.97 -19.69
N GLN A 116 8.76 6.00 -20.12
CA GLN A 116 7.74 6.17 -21.17
C GLN A 116 6.58 7.06 -20.72
N ASN A 117 6.21 6.98 -19.44
CA ASN A 117 5.05 7.67 -18.87
C ASN A 117 5.42 8.94 -18.08
N TYR A 118 6.67 9.42 -18.18
CA TYR A 118 7.17 10.54 -17.39
C TYR A 118 6.34 11.82 -17.56
N ILE A 119 5.84 12.08 -18.77
CA ILE A 119 5.04 13.27 -19.11
C ILE A 119 3.66 13.22 -18.45
N ASN A 120 2.99 12.06 -18.46
CA ASN A 120 1.64 11.87 -17.92
C ASN A 120 1.64 11.18 -16.55
N LYS A 121 2.79 11.18 -15.85
CA LYS A 121 3.02 10.37 -14.66
C LYS A 121 1.98 10.61 -13.55
N ASN A 122 1.54 11.86 -13.38
CA ASN A 122 0.60 12.23 -12.34
C ASN A 122 -0.83 11.79 -12.70
N GLU A 123 -1.21 11.84 -13.98
CA GLU A 123 -2.52 11.39 -14.44
C GLU A 123 -2.66 9.87 -14.27
N ILE A 124 -1.65 9.11 -14.71
CA ILE A 124 -1.60 7.65 -14.56
C ILE A 124 -1.59 7.27 -13.09
N LYS A 125 -0.75 7.92 -12.26
CA LYS A 125 -0.73 7.71 -10.81
C LYS A 125 -2.13 7.93 -10.21
N ASN A 126 -2.75 9.07 -10.48
CA ASN A 126 -4.04 9.42 -9.89
C ASN A 126 -5.14 8.43 -10.33
N ASP A 127 -5.15 8.03 -11.60
CA ASP A 127 -6.10 7.03 -12.12
C ASP A 127 -5.96 5.67 -11.40
N ILE A 128 -4.73 5.16 -11.25
CA ILE A 128 -4.46 3.91 -10.53
C ILE A 128 -4.83 4.02 -9.05
N ILE A 129 -4.48 5.12 -8.38
CA ILE A 129 -4.83 5.33 -6.98
C ILE A 129 -6.35 5.37 -6.80
N ILE A 130 -7.09 6.06 -7.69
CA ILE A 130 -8.55 6.10 -7.64
C ILE A 130 -9.14 4.70 -7.87
N LYS A 131 -8.62 3.93 -8.85
CA LYS A 131 -9.05 2.55 -9.08
C LYS A 131 -8.80 1.66 -7.85
N LEU A 132 -7.63 1.77 -7.22
CA LEU A 132 -7.29 1.06 -5.99
C LEU A 132 -8.21 1.45 -4.83
N ALA A 133 -8.45 2.74 -4.63
CA ALA A 133 -9.34 3.25 -3.60
C ALA A 133 -10.76 2.73 -3.79
N ASN A 134 -11.26 2.62 -5.03
CA ASN A 134 -12.57 2.06 -5.32
C ASN A 134 -12.69 0.55 -5.03
N CYS A 135 -11.58 -0.15 -4.77
CA CYS A 135 -11.62 -1.54 -4.34
C CYS A 135 -11.83 -1.68 -2.81
N ILE A 136 -11.74 -0.58 -2.06
CA ILE A 136 -11.67 -0.54 -0.59
C ILE A 136 -12.76 0.39 -0.06
N ASP A 137 -13.42 0.01 1.03
CA ASP A 137 -14.22 0.96 1.81
C ASP A 137 -13.27 1.79 2.69
N TYR A 138 -13.02 3.04 2.29
CA TYR A 138 -12.05 3.92 2.94
C TYR A 138 -12.70 5.06 3.75
N LYS A 139 -11.96 5.54 4.75
CA LYS A 139 -12.26 6.77 5.50
C LYS A 139 -11.65 7.99 4.82
N LEU A 140 -10.44 7.86 4.29
CA LEU A 140 -9.76 8.89 3.53
C LEU A 140 -8.70 8.31 2.60
N VAL A 141 -8.37 9.07 1.55
CA VAL A 141 -7.22 8.83 0.67
C VAL A 141 -6.42 10.11 0.55
N VAL A 142 -5.14 10.07 0.92
CA VAL A 142 -4.24 11.23 0.86
C VAL A 142 -2.89 10.86 0.25
N GLY A 143 -2.48 11.62 -0.78
CA GLY A 143 -1.22 11.41 -1.50
C GLY A 143 -0.03 12.18 -0.93
N SER A 144 1.17 11.91 -1.45
CA SER A 144 2.44 12.58 -1.07
C SER A 144 2.72 12.64 0.44
N ILE A 145 2.31 11.62 1.19
CA ILE A 145 2.44 11.62 2.65
C ILE A 145 3.90 11.43 3.10
N GLY A 146 4.76 10.88 2.24
CA GLY A 146 6.19 10.70 2.49
C GLY A 146 7.08 11.89 2.09
N ASP A 147 6.52 12.94 1.48
CA ASP A 147 7.26 14.16 1.09
C ASP A 147 7.22 15.26 2.18
N SER A 148 6.58 15.00 3.33
CA SER A 148 6.61 15.92 4.46
C SER A 148 7.87 15.74 5.31
N GLU A 149 8.48 16.85 5.75
CA GLU A 149 9.62 16.87 6.68
C GLU A 149 9.33 16.21 8.05
N ASP A 150 8.05 15.98 8.35
CA ASP A 150 7.60 15.30 9.55
C ASP A 150 7.59 13.79 9.32
N ASP A 151 8.26 13.05 10.19
CA ASP A 151 8.33 11.58 10.18
C ASP A 151 6.95 11.01 10.57
N PHE A 152 6.02 11.03 9.61
CA PHE A 152 4.62 10.56 9.68
C PHE A 152 4.46 9.09 10.15
N ARG A 153 5.53 8.43 10.60
CA ARG A 153 5.58 6.99 10.86
C ARG A 153 6.20 6.62 12.19
N THR A 154 6.74 7.57 12.95
CA THR A 154 7.56 7.23 14.14
C THR A 154 6.74 6.49 15.20
N ASP A 155 5.45 6.82 15.34
CA ASP A 155 4.63 6.26 16.43
C ASP A 155 3.36 5.50 15.97
N LEU A 156 3.04 5.50 14.66
CA LEU A 156 1.84 4.86 14.07
C LEU A 156 0.49 5.22 14.75
N ASP A 157 0.48 6.20 15.65
CA ASP A 157 -0.67 6.62 16.45
C ASP A 157 -1.75 7.25 15.57
N LEU A 158 -2.93 6.64 15.57
CA LEU A 158 -4.00 7.06 14.66
C LEU A 158 -4.48 8.49 14.94
N GLU A 159 -4.59 8.91 16.19
CA GLU A 159 -5.09 10.24 16.55
C GLU A 159 -4.15 11.35 16.08
N TYR A 160 -2.85 11.20 16.36
CA TYR A 160 -1.80 12.09 15.92
C TYR A 160 -1.79 12.22 14.39
N ASN A 161 -1.85 11.10 13.68
CA ASN A 161 -1.79 11.08 12.23
C ASN A 161 -3.05 11.69 11.59
N LEU A 162 -4.24 11.47 12.14
CA LEU A 162 -5.46 12.15 11.68
C LEU A 162 -5.39 13.67 11.90
N LYS A 163 -4.85 14.12 13.04
CA LYS A 163 -4.66 15.54 13.33
C LYS A 163 -3.63 16.18 12.40
N TYR A 164 -2.56 15.45 12.08
CA TYR A 164 -1.57 15.85 11.09
C TYR A 164 -2.22 16.08 9.72
N ILE A 165 -2.93 15.05 9.23
CA ILE A 165 -3.60 15.05 7.92
C ILE A 165 -4.59 16.20 7.78
N LYS A 166 -5.39 16.48 8.82
CA LYS A 166 -6.42 17.54 8.78
C LYS A 166 -5.86 18.92 8.42
N ASN A 167 -4.62 19.22 8.78
CA ASN A 167 -4.04 20.56 8.62
C ASN A 167 -3.12 20.70 7.40
N LYS A 168 -3.05 19.67 6.54
CA LYS A 168 -2.18 19.63 5.38
C LYS A 168 -3.00 19.56 4.08
N LYS A 169 -2.36 20.01 3.00
CA LYS A 169 -2.85 19.87 1.62
C LYS A 169 -2.08 18.74 0.96
N PHE A 170 -2.81 17.92 0.22
CA PHE A 170 -2.27 16.78 -0.49
C PHE A 170 -2.55 16.92 -1.99
N ASP A 171 -1.80 16.19 -2.80
CA ASP A 171 -1.96 16.16 -4.25
C ASP A 171 -3.13 15.27 -4.70
N ILE A 172 -3.35 14.18 -3.96
CA ILE A 172 -4.59 13.41 -3.92
C ILE A 172 -5.22 13.65 -2.56
N ASP A 173 -6.48 14.09 -2.55
CA ASP A 173 -7.15 14.53 -1.33
C ASP A 173 -8.64 14.14 -1.39
N LEU A 174 -8.93 12.90 -0.99
CA LEU A 174 -10.27 12.34 -0.90
C LEU A 174 -10.62 12.17 0.58
N ARG A 175 -11.02 13.27 1.20
CA ARG A 175 -11.57 13.34 2.56
C ARG A 175 -13.02 13.78 2.46
N ASP A 176 -13.90 13.18 3.26
CA ASP A 176 -15.31 13.61 3.40
C ASP A 176 -15.43 14.99 4.08
#